data_AF-U2LBV3-F1
#
_entry.id   AF-U2LBV3-F1
#
_cell.length_a   1.000
_cell.length_b   1.000
_cell.length_c   1.000
_cell.angle_alpha   90.00
_cell.angle_beta   90.00
_cell.angle_gamma   90.00
#
_symmetry.space_group_name_H-M   'P 1'
#
loop_
_entity.id
_entity.type
_entity.pdbx_description
1 polymer ?
#
loop_
_entity_poly.entity_id
_entity_poly.type
_entity_poly.pdbx_seq_one_letter_code
_entity_poly.pdbx_strand_id
1 'polypeptide(L)'
;MKKIFLFVLCVVAVMLASTSCRFARVDNPGDTVAAIEFDPTIGQKVRRSHTSQDSTAMQSAVDSTDIYFIGEGSSRQLLQLISYPSKRDTITFSKARHIKVKGCADFGRVVRIGFYRLPSGDSIVKTVEEVKF
;
A
#
# COMPACT_ATOMS: atom_id res chain seq x y z
N MET A 1 15.31 -43.02 45.94
CA MET A 1 15.00 -42.30 44.68
C MET A 1 15.47 -40.84 44.65
N LYS A 2 15.36 -40.04 45.73
CA LYS A 2 15.69 -38.59 45.72
C LYS A 2 17.17 -38.25 45.41
N LYS A 3 18.12 -39.11 45.81
CA LYS A 3 19.56 -38.96 45.51
C LYS A 3 19.89 -39.19 44.03
N ILE A 4 19.15 -40.08 43.37
CA ILE A 4 19.30 -40.39 41.94
C ILE A 4 18.72 -39.26 41.10
N PHE A 5 17.59 -38.70 41.53
CA PHE A 5 16.98 -37.54 40.87
C PHE A 5 17.88 -36.31 40.92
N LEU A 6 18.54 -36.06 42.05
CA LEU A 6 19.50 -34.96 42.19
C LEU A 6 20.75 -35.16 41.29
N PHE A 7 21.22 -36.40 41.15
CA PHE A 7 22.34 -36.71 40.26
C PHE A 7 21.98 -36.46 38.78
N VAL A 8 20.80 -36.89 38.34
CA VAL A 8 20.30 -36.66 36.98
C VAL A 8 20.12 -35.15 36.71
N LEU A 9 19.58 -34.40 37.67
CA LEU A 9 19.43 -32.94 37.56
C LEU A 9 20.78 -32.23 37.35
N CYS A 10 21.81 -32.63 38.10
CA CYS A 10 23.16 -32.07 37.96
C CYS A 10 23.77 -32.37 36.57
N VAL A 11 23.56 -33.56 36.03
CA VAL A 11 24.09 -33.93 34.70
C VAL A 11 23.41 -33.10 33.59
N VAL A 12 22.10 -32.87 33.68
CA VAL A 12 21.37 -32.04 32.71
C VAL A 12 21.82 -30.57 32.79
N ALA A 13 22.06 -30.04 33.99
CA ALA A 13 22.54 -28.67 34.18
C ALA A 13 23.92 -28.43 33.56
N VAL A 14 24.84 -29.39 33.64
CA VAL A 14 26.18 -29.28 33.03
C VAL A 14 26.12 -29.26 31.50
N MET A 15 25.20 -30.02 30.89
CA MET A 15 25.04 -30.07 29.44
C MET A 15 24.40 -28.79 28.86
N LEU A 16 23.59 -28.07 29.65
CA LEU A 16 23.00 -26.78 29.25
C LEU A 16 24.00 -25.63 29.31
N ALA A 17 25.04 -25.72 30.15
CA ALA A 17 26.05 -24.66 30.30
C ALA A 17 27.12 -24.69 29.20
N SER A 18 27.35 -25.84 28.56
CA SER A 18 28.37 -26.03 27.52
C SER A 18 27.88 -25.70 26.10
N THR A 19 26.57 -25.54 25.90
CA THR A 19 25.97 -25.06 24.64
C THR A 19 25.84 -23.54 24.62
N SER A 20 26.87 -22.81 25.04
CA SER A 20 26.90 -21.37 24.76
C SER A 20 27.12 -21.19 23.26
N CYS A 21 26.09 -20.76 22.52
CA CYS A 21 26.25 -20.28 21.16
C CYS A 21 27.27 -19.15 21.20
N ARG A 22 28.52 -19.40 20.77
CA ARG A 22 29.45 -18.31 20.55
C ARG A 22 28.83 -17.44 19.46
N PHE A 23 28.45 -16.23 19.82
CA PHE A 23 27.96 -15.26 18.85
C PHE A 23 29.03 -15.13 17.76
N ALA A 24 28.62 -15.24 16.49
CA ALA A 24 29.52 -15.00 15.38
C ALA A 24 30.19 -13.63 15.57
N ARG A 25 31.50 -13.53 15.33
CA ARG A 25 32.19 -12.25 15.47
C ARG A 25 31.52 -11.23 14.56
N VAL A 26 31.39 -10.00 15.06
CA VAL A 26 30.91 -8.88 14.25
C VAL A 26 31.89 -8.70 13.09
N ASP A 27 31.43 -8.97 11.88
CA ASP A 27 32.19 -8.71 10.66
C ASP A 27 32.30 -7.20 10.45
N ASN A 28 33.53 -6.67 10.52
CA ASN A 28 33.82 -5.27 10.25
C ASN A 28 34.65 -5.19 8.96
N PRO A 29 34.00 -4.97 7.79
CA PRO A 29 34.64 -5.09 6.49
C PRO A 29 35.59 -3.93 6.15
N GLY A 30 35.87 -3.02 7.08
CA GLY A 30 36.81 -1.91 6.87
C GLY A 30 36.34 -1.01 5.72
N ASP A 31 37.16 -0.89 4.68
CA ASP A 31 36.88 -0.10 3.47
C ASP A 31 36.10 -0.90 2.40
N THR A 32 35.68 -2.12 2.71
CA THR A 32 34.82 -2.92 1.83
C THR A 32 33.36 -2.83 2.29
N VAL A 33 32.45 -2.77 1.34
CA VAL A 33 31.02 -2.68 1.61
C VAL A 33 30.51 -4.04 2.10
N ALA A 34 29.70 -4.06 3.15
CA ALA A 34 29.14 -5.29 3.70
C ALA A 34 28.28 -6.03 2.64
N ALA A 35 28.44 -7.35 2.53
CA ALA A 35 27.67 -8.18 1.59
C ALA A 35 26.14 -8.06 1.76
N ILE A 36 25.70 -7.66 2.94
CA ILE A 36 24.30 -7.37 3.30
C ILE A 36 23.72 -6.22 2.46
N GLU A 37 24.51 -5.24 2.03
CA GLU A 37 24.02 -4.13 1.21
C GLU A 37 23.64 -4.57 -0.21
N PHE A 38 24.22 -5.66 -0.70
CA PHE A 38 23.91 -6.22 -2.02
C PHE A 38 22.76 -7.23 -1.99
N ASP A 39 22.19 -7.51 -0.81
CA ASP A 39 21.05 -8.42 -0.71
C ASP A 39 19.77 -7.73 -1.27
N PRO A 40 19.19 -8.24 -2.38
CA PRO A 40 17.99 -7.65 -2.98
C PRO A 40 16.77 -7.69 -2.04
N THR A 41 16.79 -8.51 -0.98
CA THR A 41 15.71 -8.57 0.01
C THR A 41 15.75 -7.43 1.03
N ILE A 42 16.91 -6.81 1.27
CA ILE A 42 17.07 -5.69 2.21
C ILE A 42 16.63 -4.36 1.58
N GLY A 43 16.86 -4.18 0.27
CA GLY A 43 16.31 -3.06 -0.49
C GLY A 43 14.77 -2.98 -0.41
N GLN A 44 14.07 -4.12 -0.28
CA GLN A 44 12.62 -4.14 -0.04
C GLN A 44 12.23 -3.71 1.37
N LYS A 45 13.07 -3.93 2.39
CA LYS A 45 12.82 -3.46 3.76
C LYS A 45 13.14 -1.98 3.95
N VAL A 46 14.23 -1.48 3.37
CA VAL A 46 14.61 -0.05 3.46
C VAL A 46 13.67 0.84 2.64
N ARG A 47 13.16 0.36 1.50
CA ARG A 47 12.09 1.07 0.77
C ARG A 47 10.80 1.18 1.59
N ARG A 48 10.49 0.22 2.46
CA ARG A 48 9.35 0.31 3.39
C ARG A 48 9.57 1.35 4.49
N SER A 49 10.81 1.59 4.96
CA SER A 49 11.11 2.55 6.03
C SER A 49 11.33 3.99 5.57
N HIS A 50 11.71 4.22 4.31
CA HIS A 50 11.78 5.58 3.76
C HIS A 50 10.46 6.06 3.14
N THR A 51 9.57 5.14 2.73
CA THR A 51 8.20 5.52 2.32
C THR A 51 7.36 6.00 3.51
N SER A 52 7.74 5.66 4.75
CA SER A 52 6.97 6.01 5.95
C SER A 52 7.11 7.47 6.42
N GLN A 53 8.04 8.27 5.88
CA GLN A 53 8.14 9.69 6.26
C GLN A 53 7.22 10.62 5.45
N ASP A 54 6.82 10.23 4.23
CA ASP A 54 5.72 10.89 3.50
C ASP A 54 4.34 10.32 3.87
N SER A 55 4.31 9.18 4.56
CA SER A 55 3.06 8.49 4.94
C SER A 55 2.33 9.15 6.11
N THR A 56 2.97 10.05 6.87
CA THR A 56 2.34 10.77 7.98
C THR A 56 1.43 11.91 7.51
N ALA A 57 1.50 12.33 6.24
CA ALA A 57 0.52 13.22 5.61
C ALA A 57 -0.70 12.46 5.04
N MET A 58 -0.59 11.15 4.83
CA MET A 58 -1.72 10.28 4.45
C MET A 58 -2.40 9.68 5.69
N GLN A 59 -2.72 10.51 6.69
CA GLN A 59 -3.60 10.11 7.78
C GLN A 59 -4.98 9.78 7.21
N SER A 60 -5.32 8.49 7.13
CA SER A 60 -6.68 7.94 6.93
C SER A 60 -7.64 8.88 6.20
N ALA A 61 -7.24 9.40 5.04
CA ALA A 61 -8.06 10.32 4.30
C ALA A 61 -9.24 9.51 3.77
N VAL A 62 -10.42 9.73 4.37
CA VAL A 62 -11.65 9.09 3.94
C VAL A 62 -11.89 9.53 2.51
N ASP A 63 -11.99 8.56 1.62
CA ASP A 63 -12.22 8.85 0.22
C ASP A 63 -13.59 9.48 0.03
N SER A 64 -13.62 10.51 -0.81
CA SER A 64 -14.84 11.19 -1.22
C SER A 64 -15.65 10.26 -2.10
N THR A 65 -16.95 10.13 -1.83
CA THR A 65 -17.82 9.22 -2.60
C THR A 65 -18.25 9.77 -3.96
N ASP A 66 -18.14 11.08 -4.18
CA ASP A 66 -18.66 11.74 -5.39
C ASP A 66 -17.57 12.43 -6.22
N ILE A 67 -16.35 12.49 -5.69
CA ILE A 67 -15.21 13.22 -6.28
C ILE A 67 -14.14 12.22 -6.66
N TYR A 68 -13.63 12.34 -7.87
CA TYR A 68 -12.69 11.40 -8.45
C TYR A 68 -11.65 12.13 -9.32
N PHE A 69 -10.50 11.49 -9.52
CA PHE A 69 -9.60 11.86 -10.61
C PHE A 69 -10.00 11.11 -11.88
N ILE A 70 -9.88 11.77 -13.03
CA ILE A 70 -10.05 11.11 -14.34
C ILE A 70 -8.78 10.32 -14.68
N GLY A 71 -8.92 9.01 -14.84
CA GLY A 71 -7.83 8.12 -15.24
C GLY A 71 -7.54 8.15 -16.74
N GLU A 72 -6.28 7.89 -17.10
CA GLU A 72 -5.78 7.88 -18.49
C GLU A 72 -6.44 6.80 -19.37
N GLY A 73 -6.95 5.72 -18.76
CA GLY A 73 -7.71 4.69 -19.44
C GLY A 73 -9.16 5.08 -19.77
N SER A 74 -9.56 6.34 -19.58
CA SER A 74 -10.88 6.79 -20.05
C SER A 74 -10.93 6.84 -21.58
N SER A 75 -11.98 6.23 -22.14
CA SER A 75 -12.30 6.26 -23.56
C SER A 75 -13.54 7.09 -23.85
N ARG A 76 -13.98 7.14 -25.11
CA ARG A 76 -15.24 7.82 -25.49
C ARG A 76 -16.47 7.21 -24.81
N GLN A 77 -16.46 5.91 -24.53
CA GLN A 77 -17.59 5.18 -23.96
C GLN A 77 -17.44 4.91 -22.47
N LEU A 78 -16.20 4.78 -21.98
CA LEU A 78 -15.89 4.40 -20.60
C LEU A 78 -15.17 5.54 -19.89
N LEU A 79 -15.57 5.84 -18.67
CA LEU A 79 -14.91 6.78 -17.78
C LEU A 79 -14.19 6.00 -16.68
N GLN A 80 -12.87 6.12 -16.63
CA GLN A 80 -12.06 5.57 -15.56
C GLN A 80 -11.95 6.60 -14.45
N LEU A 81 -12.37 6.21 -13.25
CA LEU A 81 -12.44 7.02 -12.05
C LEU A 81 -11.48 6.50 -11.02
N ILE A 82 -10.64 7.38 -10.52
CA ILE A 82 -9.65 7.07 -9.49
C ILE A 82 -10.10 7.77 -8.21
N SER A 83 -10.04 7.08 -7.07
CA SER A 83 -10.49 7.61 -5.78
C SER A 83 -9.80 8.94 -5.41
N TYR A 84 -10.57 9.89 -4.89
CA TYR A 84 -10.05 11.14 -4.35
C TYR A 84 -10.22 11.15 -2.82
N PRO A 85 -9.20 11.52 -2.04
CA PRO A 85 -7.86 11.93 -2.46
C PRO A 85 -6.86 10.76 -2.59
N SER A 86 -7.21 9.54 -2.17
CA SER A 86 -6.22 8.48 -1.95
C SER A 86 -5.57 7.91 -3.20
N LYS A 87 -6.22 8.00 -4.37
CA LYS A 87 -5.81 7.42 -5.66
C LYS A 87 -5.52 5.91 -5.63
N ARG A 88 -6.11 5.19 -4.68
CA ARG A 88 -5.90 3.75 -4.49
C ARG A 88 -6.83 2.91 -5.35
N ASP A 89 -8.11 3.28 -5.34
CA ASP A 89 -9.14 2.52 -6.02
C ASP A 89 -9.41 3.11 -7.38
N THR A 90 -9.58 2.23 -8.36
CA THR A 90 -9.90 2.60 -9.73
C THR A 90 -11.12 1.84 -10.19
N ILE A 91 -12.12 2.57 -10.68
CA ILE A 91 -13.40 2.03 -11.10
C ILE A 91 -13.72 2.57 -12.48
N THR A 92 -14.23 1.72 -13.35
CA THR A 92 -14.62 2.12 -14.71
C THR A 92 -16.12 2.06 -14.85
N PHE A 93 -16.72 3.17 -15.30
CA PHE A 93 -18.16 3.26 -15.57
C PHE A 93 -18.42 3.59 -17.03
N SER A 94 -19.57 3.16 -17.55
CA SER A 94 -20.01 3.59 -18.88
C SER A 94 -20.58 5.01 -18.84
N LYS A 95 -20.31 5.77 -19.89
CA LYS A 95 -20.83 7.13 -20.09
C LYS A 95 -22.23 7.06 -20.70
N ALA A 96 -23.13 7.91 -20.21
CA ALA A 96 -24.40 8.14 -20.88
C ALA A 96 -24.17 8.65 -22.30
N ARG A 97 -25.08 8.30 -23.22
CA ARG A 97 -25.03 8.76 -24.62
C ARG A 97 -24.89 10.30 -24.70
N HIS A 98 -25.65 11.01 -23.88
CA HIS A 98 -25.59 12.46 -23.73
C HIS A 98 -25.07 12.79 -22.33
N ILE A 99 -23.76 12.91 -22.20
CA ILE A 99 -23.09 13.31 -20.98
C ILE A 99 -23.04 14.85 -20.89
N LYS A 100 -23.37 15.40 -19.72
CA LYS A 100 -23.20 16.83 -19.45
C LYS A 100 -21.85 17.05 -18.80
N VAL A 101 -20.96 17.79 -19.46
CA VAL A 101 -19.65 18.16 -18.93
C VAL A 101 -19.66 19.65 -18.59
N LYS A 102 -19.28 20.01 -17.37
CA LYS A 102 -19.06 21.39 -16.94
C LYS A 102 -17.59 21.58 -16.58
N GLY A 103 -16.92 22.48 -17.30
CA GLY A 103 -15.48 22.72 -17.13
C GLY A 103 -14.61 21.75 -17.94
N CYS A 104 -13.42 21.47 -17.44
CA CYS A 104 -12.45 20.57 -18.06
C CYS A 104 -12.55 19.16 -17.48
N ALA A 105 -12.71 18.16 -18.36
CA ALA A 105 -12.75 16.74 -18.01
C ALA A 105 -11.58 15.96 -18.63
N ASP A 106 -10.41 16.60 -18.71
CA ASP A 106 -9.18 15.97 -19.16
C ASP A 106 -8.59 15.05 -18.09
N PHE A 107 -7.62 14.21 -18.50
CA PHE A 107 -6.96 13.27 -17.61
C PHE A 107 -6.27 13.97 -16.42
N GLY A 108 -6.32 13.32 -15.25
CA GLY A 108 -5.72 13.84 -14.02
C GLY A 108 -6.49 14.97 -13.34
N ARG A 109 -7.57 15.48 -13.94
CA ARG A 109 -8.44 16.50 -13.32
C ARG A 109 -9.32 15.89 -12.23
N VAL A 110 -9.61 16.71 -11.22
CA VAL A 110 -10.55 16.37 -10.14
C VAL A 110 -11.95 16.75 -10.58
N VAL A 111 -12.85 15.78 -10.59
CA VAL A 111 -14.22 15.95 -11.06
C VAL A 111 -15.22 15.37 -10.08
N ARG A 112 -16.36 16.03 -9.96
CA ARG A 112 -17.54 15.52 -9.28
C ARG A 112 -18.44 14.82 -10.30
N ILE A 113 -18.95 13.65 -9.92
CA ILE A 113 -19.63 12.76 -10.85
C ILE A 113 -21.08 12.55 -10.45
N GLY A 114 -21.96 12.81 -11.40
CA GLY A 114 -23.38 12.51 -11.29
C GLY A 114 -23.68 11.16 -11.93
N PHE A 115 -24.01 10.18 -11.12
CA PHE A 115 -24.47 8.87 -11.58
C PHE A 115 -25.97 8.89 -11.91
N TYR A 116 -26.35 8.12 -12.92
CA TYR A 116 -27.73 7.80 -13.23
C TYR A 116 -27.91 6.29 -13.13
N ARG A 117 -28.86 5.87 -12.30
CA ARG A 117 -29.18 4.47 -12.09
C ARG A 117 -30.18 4.01 -13.15
N LEU A 118 -29.83 2.97 -13.90
CA LEU A 118 -30.70 2.34 -14.87
C LEU A 118 -31.75 1.48 -14.17
N PRO A 119 -32.88 1.20 -14.85
CA PRO A 119 -33.85 0.21 -14.39
C PRO A 119 -33.25 -1.19 -14.19
N SER A 120 -32.15 -1.52 -14.89
CA SER A 120 -31.40 -2.78 -14.72
C SER A 120 -30.67 -2.88 -13.38
N GLY A 121 -30.48 -1.76 -12.67
CA GLY A 121 -29.69 -1.68 -11.44
C GLY A 121 -28.28 -1.11 -11.64
N ASP A 122 -27.80 -1.03 -12.88
CA ASP A 122 -26.48 -0.49 -13.20
C ASP A 122 -26.43 1.03 -13.05
N SER A 123 -25.25 1.57 -12.78
CA SER A 123 -25.03 3.02 -12.72
C SER A 123 -24.16 3.48 -13.88
N ILE A 124 -24.58 4.54 -14.56
CA ILE A 124 -23.83 5.17 -15.65
C ILE A 124 -23.51 6.62 -15.32
N VAL A 125 -22.47 7.15 -15.92
CA VAL A 125 -22.07 8.55 -15.72
C VAL A 125 -22.92 9.47 -16.58
N LYS A 126 -23.68 10.36 -15.95
CA LYS A 126 -24.55 11.34 -16.63
C LYS A 126 -23.96 12.75 -16.64
N THR A 127 -23.31 13.14 -15.55
CA THR A 127 -22.74 14.49 -15.39
C THR A 127 -21.31 14.42 -14.88
N VAL A 128 -20.43 15.26 -15.42
CA VAL A 128 -19.04 15.43 -14.97
C VAL A 128 -18.82 16.92 -14.76
N GLU A 129 -18.51 17.31 -13.54
CA GLU A 129 -18.27 18.71 -13.17
C GLU A 129 -16.85 18.86 -12.63
N GLU A 130 -16.05 19.76 -13.22
CA GLU A 130 -14.73 20.07 -12.72
C GLU A 130 -14.81 20.72 -11.34
N VAL A 131 -14.09 20.17 -10.37
CA VAL A 131 -13.96 20.75 -9.04
C VAL A 131 -12.73 21.65 -9.04
N LYS A 132 -12.95 22.96 -8.87
CA LYS A 132 -11.89 23.94 -8.65
C LYS A 132 -11.81 24.19 -7.14
N PHE A 133 -10.64 24.01 -6.57
CA PHE A 133 -10.34 24.35 -5.17
C PHE A 133 -9.85 25.79 -5.07
#